data_AF-A0A7Y6ALM4-F1
#
_entry.id   AF-A0A7Y6ALM4-F1
#
_cell.length_a   1.000
_cell.length_b   1.000
_cell.length_c   1.000
_cell.angle_alpha   90.00
_cell.angle_beta   90.00
_cell.angle_gamma   90.00
#
_symmetry.space_group_name_H-M   'P 1'
#
loop_
_entity.id
_entity.type
_entity.pdbx_description
1 polymer ?
#
loop_
_entity_poly.entity_id
_entity_poly.type
_entity_poly.pdbx_seq_one_letter_code
_entity_poly.pdbx_strand_id
1 'polypeptide(L)'
;MTTSYDCADAEQRAAGLEHAQRAIREHKCVVLPTDTVYGIGADAFSPQAVTLLLAAKGRSRQMPPPVLIPRLNALDGLATDVPAEARRLAEAFWPGGLTLILHAQPSLDWDLGETKGTVALRLPDDDVAQDLLTLTGPLAVSSANRTGQAAAQSAADAEAQLAESVEVYLEAGHRPVEGNGAEPSTIIDATALPLRVVRQGAISLERLREVVPDVLGAGEQPAGETEPAAEAEPAGEQPAAEAEPAAVPADAATGETPGHTVPTASDDPPRN
;
A
#
# COMPACT_ATOMS: atom_id res chain seq x y z
N MET A 1 0.09 18.79 -23.46
CA MET A 1 1.26 19.57 -23.02
C MET A 1 1.12 19.65 -21.52
N THR A 2 2.09 19.13 -20.79
CA THR A 2 2.09 19.21 -19.33
C THR A 2 2.16 20.65 -18.87
N THR A 3 1.37 21.01 -17.86
CA THR A 3 1.34 22.37 -17.28
C THR A 3 1.48 22.30 -15.76
N SER A 4 2.33 23.16 -15.19
CA SER A 4 2.50 23.32 -13.75
C SER A 4 1.88 24.64 -13.28
N TYR A 5 1.23 24.63 -12.11
CA TYR A 5 0.59 25.79 -11.49
C TYR A 5 1.09 25.96 -10.06
N ASP A 6 1.56 27.16 -9.72
CA ASP A 6 1.91 27.52 -8.34
C ASP A 6 0.65 27.80 -7.51
N CYS A 7 0.28 26.86 -6.67
CA CYS A 7 -0.91 26.93 -5.83
C CYS A 7 -0.72 27.78 -4.56
N ALA A 8 0.48 28.33 -4.31
CA ALA A 8 0.67 29.37 -3.31
C ALA A 8 0.11 30.72 -3.80
N ASP A 9 0.02 30.92 -5.12
CA ASP A 9 -0.69 32.04 -5.73
C ASP A 9 -2.17 31.69 -5.95
N ALA A 10 -3.07 32.58 -5.53
CA ALA A 10 -4.50 32.30 -5.53
C ALA A 10 -5.11 32.20 -6.95
N GLU A 11 -4.61 33.02 -7.89
CA GLU A 11 -5.09 33.02 -9.27
C GLU A 11 -4.61 31.76 -10.01
N GLN A 12 -3.33 31.41 -9.83
CA GLN A 12 -2.77 30.17 -10.36
C GLN A 12 -3.38 28.92 -9.73
N ARG A 13 -3.67 28.90 -8.41
CA ARG A 13 -4.40 27.80 -7.76
C ARG A 13 -5.76 27.60 -8.41
N ALA A 14 -6.55 28.67 -8.59
CA ALA A 14 -7.86 28.58 -9.20
C ALA A 14 -7.79 28.05 -10.65
N ALA A 15 -6.87 28.57 -11.46
CA ALA A 15 -6.64 28.11 -12.83
C ALA A 15 -6.15 26.65 -12.89
N GLY A 16 -5.26 26.27 -11.97
CA GLY A 16 -4.72 24.92 -11.85
C GLY A 16 -5.79 23.91 -11.45
N LEU A 17 -6.65 24.25 -10.50
CA LEU A 17 -7.79 23.42 -10.09
C LEU A 17 -8.81 23.25 -11.22
N GLU A 18 -9.14 24.32 -11.96
CA GLU A 18 -10.04 24.23 -13.12
C GLU A 18 -9.45 23.30 -14.21
N HIS A 19 -8.15 23.44 -14.48
CA HIS A 19 -7.47 22.60 -15.44
C HIS A 19 -7.40 21.14 -14.97
N ALA A 20 -7.03 20.90 -13.71
CA ALA A 20 -7.00 19.57 -13.12
C ALA A 20 -8.37 18.90 -13.17
N GLN A 21 -9.45 19.63 -12.84
CA GLN A 21 -10.82 19.11 -12.93
C GLN A 21 -11.17 18.69 -14.37
N ARG A 22 -10.80 19.49 -15.37
CA ARG A 22 -10.97 19.11 -16.79
C ARG A 22 -10.14 17.88 -17.15
N ALA A 23 -8.88 17.82 -16.73
CA ALA A 23 -7.99 16.69 -17.00
C ALA A 23 -8.56 15.38 -16.44
N ILE A 24 -9.06 15.39 -15.20
CA ILE A 24 -9.73 14.24 -14.57
C ILE A 24 -10.96 13.79 -15.37
N ARG A 25 -11.82 14.73 -15.80
CA ARG A 25 -12.99 14.40 -16.66
C ARG A 25 -12.59 13.80 -18.00
N GLU A 26 -11.41 14.16 -18.51
CA GLU A 26 -10.82 13.61 -19.74
C GLU A 26 -10.02 12.32 -19.49
N HIS A 27 -10.15 11.71 -18.30
CA HIS A 27 -9.45 10.50 -17.87
C HIS A 27 -7.92 10.62 -17.86
N LYS A 28 -7.39 11.84 -17.76
CA LYS A 28 -5.96 12.12 -17.65
C LYS A 28 -5.52 12.15 -16.18
N CYS A 29 -4.23 11.93 -15.95
CA CYS A 29 -3.65 12.02 -14.62
C CYS A 29 -3.27 13.45 -14.25
N VAL A 30 -3.36 13.76 -12.95
CA VAL A 30 -2.90 15.01 -12.34
C VAL A 30 -1.95 14.70 -11.21
N VAL A 31 -1.00 15.59 -10.92
CA VAL A 31 -0.17 15.53 -9.71
C VAL A 31 -0.68 16.58 -8.74
N LEU A 32 -0.88 16.15 -7.49
CA LEU A 32 -1.41 16.96 -6.40
C LEU A 32 -0.57 16.76 -5.12
N PRO A 33 -0.40 17.79 -4.29
CA PRO A 33 0.20 17.64 -2.97
C PRO A 33 -0.72 16.83 -2.04
N THR A 34 -0.16 16.25 -0.97
CA THR A 34 -0.91 15.75 0.20
C THR A 34 -0.13 16.11 1.47
N ASP A 35 -0.71 15.89 2.66
CA ASP A 35 -0.02 16.08 3.95
C ASP A 35 1.26 15.24 4.09
N THR A 36 1.39 14.15 3.33
CA THR A 36 2.52 13.21 3.40
C THR A 36 3.56 13.43 2.30
N VAL A 37 3.16 13.28 1.04
CA VAL A 37 3.99 13.35 -0.17
C VAL A 37 3.13 13.78 -1.35
N TYR A 38 3.73 14.10 -2.50
CA TYR A 38 2.96 14.30 -3.72
C TYR A 38 2.34 12.99 -4.22
N GLY A 39 1.13 13.09 -4.76
CA GLY A 39 0.40 12.00 -5.39
C GLY A 39 0.23 12.22 -6.89
N ILE A 40 0.16 11.13 -7.66
CA ILE A 40 -0.45 11.09 -8.98
C ILE A 40 -1.88 10.58 -8.79
N GLY A 41 -2.85 11.37 -9.24
CA GLY A 41 -4.27 11.13 -9.11
C GLY A 41 -4.97 10.94 -10.46
N ALA A 42 -5.99 10.10 -10.45
CA ALA A 42 -6.89 9.83 -11.56
C ALA A 42 -8.32 9.63 -11.04
N ASP A 43 -9.32 9.73 -11.91
CA ASP A 43 -10.71 9.43 -11.56
C ASP A 43 -10.83 7.99 -11.03
N ALA A 44 -11.32 7.82 -9.80
CA ALA A 44 -11.49 6.51 -9.16
C ALA A 44 -12.55 5.64 -9.85
N PHE A 45 -13.48 6.25 -10.59
CA PHE A 45 -14.57 5.56 -11.29
C PHE A 45 -14.29 5.31 -12.77
N SER A 46 -13.10 5.69 -13.25
CA SER A 46 -12.68 5.42 -14.63
C SER A 46 -11.62 4.33 -14.68
N PRO A 47 -11.97 3.09 -15.08
CA PRO A 47 -11.02 2.01 -15.31
C PRO A 47 -9.87 2.41 -16.25
N GLN A 48 -10.18 3.26 -17.23
CA GLN A 48 -9.20 3.82 -18.17
C GLN A 48 -8.20 4.73 -17.45
N ALA A 49 -8.68 5.67 -16.63
CA ALA A 49 -7.83 6.60 -15.90
C ALA A 49 -6.94 5.88 -14.88
N VAL A 50 -7.49 4.90 -14.16
CA VAL A 50 -6.72 4.05 -13.23
C VAL A 50 -5.64 3.26 -13.97
N THR A 51 -5.95 2.72 -15.16
CA THR A 51 -4.97 2.00 -15.97
C THR A 51 -3.81 2.91 -16.38
N LEU A 52 -4.10 4.16 -16.78
CA LEU A 52 -3.07 5.16 -17.11
C LEU A 52 -2.21 5.51 -15.88
N LEU A 53 -2.82 5.68 -14.71
CA LEU A 53 -2.11 5.93 -13.46
C LEU A 53 -1.14 4.78 -13.13
N LEU A 54 -1.59 3.54 -13.20
CA LEU A 54 -0.76 2.37 -12.94
C LEU A 54 0.39 2.24 -13.96
N ALA A 55 0.10 2.50 -15.23
CA ALA A 55 1.10 2.48 -16.31
C ALA A 55 2.18 3.56 -16.12
N ALA A 56 1.79 4.79 -15.77
CA ALA A 56 2.73 5.89 -15.51
C ALA A 56 3.73 5.56 -14.38
N LYS A 57 3.30 4.77 -13.40
CA LYS A 57 4.14 4.31 -12.29
C LYS A 57 4.95 3.05 -12.57
N GLY A 58 4.66 2.34 -13.67
CA GLY A 58 5.17 0.98 -13.90
C GLY A 58 4.68 -0.03 -12.86
N ARG A 59 3.46 0.14 -12.34
CA ARG A 59 2.89 -0.70 -11.28
C ARG A 59 1.97 -1.76 -11.88
N SER A 60 2.00 -2.97 -11.32
CA SER A 60 1.01 -4.00 -11.66
C SER A 60 -0.34 -3.72 -10.97
N ARG A 61 -1.39 -4.38 -11.45
CA ARG A 61 -2.75 -4.29 -10.90
C ARG A 61 -2.90 -4.92 -9.51
N GLN A 62 -1.91 -5.69 -9.05
CA GLN A 62 -1.89 -6.33 -7.72
C GLN A 62 -1.69 -5.35 -6.56
N MET A 63 -1.34 -4.10 -6.86
CA MET A 63 -1.18 -3.06 -5.86
C MET A 63 -2.10 -1.88 -6.15
N PRO A 64 -3.41 -2.04 -5.88
CA PRO A 64 -4.40 -1.01 -6.17
C PRO A 64 -4.08 0.29 -5.40
N PRO A 65 -4.30 1.46 -6.01
CA PRO A 65 -4.11 2.74 -5.34
C PRO A 65 -5.23 2.96 -4.29
N PRO A 66 -4.93 3.64 -3.16
CA PRO A 66 -5.98 4.15 -2.31
C PRO A 66 -6.81 5.22 -3.04
N VAL A 67 -8.04 5.40 -2.58
CA VAL A 67 -8.95 6.44 -3.04
C VAL A 67 -8.97 7.55 -2.00
N LEU A 68 -8.59 8.76 -2.42
CA LEU A 68 -8.76 9.96 -1.61
C LEU A 68 -10.20 10.45 -1.73
N ILE A 69 -10.78 10.86 -0.61
CA ILE A 69 -12.18 11.32 -0.51
C ILE A 69 -12.23 12.76 -0.01
N PRO A 70 -13.26 13.56 -0.39
CA PRO A 70 -13.35 14.97 0.01
C PRO A 70 -13.89 15.21 1.44
N ARG A 71 -14.54 14.22 2.04
CA ARG A 71 -15.24 14.37 3.32
C ARG A 71 -15.52 13.02 3.96
N LEU A 72 -15.65 13.01 5.29
CA LEU A 72 -15.87 11.78 6.07
C LEU A 72 -17.08 10.98 5.59
N ASN A 73 -18.22 11.63 5.34
CA ASN A 73 -19.44 10.96 4.91
C ASN A 73 -19.40 10.40 3.47
N ALA A 74 -18.34 10.62 2.70
CA ALA A 74 -18.12 9.88 1.45
C ALA A 74 -17.83 8.40 1.73
N LEU A 75 -17.30 8.06 2.92
CA LEU A 75 -17.05 6.69 3.34
C LEU A 75 -18.30 5.81 3.24
N ASP A 76 -19.47 6.32 3.65
CA ASP A 76 -20.73 5.58 3.63
C ASP A 76 -21.25 5.28 2.21
N GLY A 77 -20.81 6.05 1.21
CA GLY A 77 -21.15 5.80 -0.18
C GLY A 77 -20.17 4.86 -0.90
N LEU A 78 -18.98 4.65 -0.33
CA LEU A 78 -17.86 3.95 -0.97
C LEU A 78 -17.55 2.59 -0.34
N ALA A 79 -17.94 2.40 0.91
CA ALA A 79 -17.68 1.18 1.67
C ALA A 79 -18.94 0.64 2.35
N THR A 80 -18.97 -0.69 2.56
CA THR A 80 -20.00 -1.41 3.31
C THR A 80 -19.42 -2.02 4.58
N ASP A 81 -20.29 -2.38 5.52
CA ASP A 81 -19.96 -3.12 6.74
C ASP A 81 -18.84 -2.49 7.58
N VAL A 82 -18.77 -1.15 7.58
CA VAL A 82 -17.70 -0.40 8.25
C VAL A 82 -17.82 -0.54 9.78
N PRO A 83 -16.83 -1.16 10.47
CA PRO A 83 -16.86 -1.32 11.92
C PRO A 83 -16.88 0.02 12.66
N ALA A 84 -17.49 0.04 13.84
CA ALA A 84 -17.56 1.25 14.67
C ALA A 84 -16.16 1.75 15.08
N GLU A 85 -15.23 0.83 15.32
CA GLU A 85 -13.82 1.08 15.62
C GLU A 85 -13.12 1.81 14.47
N ALA A 86 -13.39 1.39 13.23
CA ALA A 86 -12.83 2.02 12.04
C ALA A 86 -13.36 3.45 11.88
N ARG A 87 -14.66 3.68 12.17
CA ARG A 87 -15.26 5.03 12.17
C ARG A 87 -14.64 5.93 13.24
N ARG A 88 -14.41 5.41 14.45
CA ARG A 88 -13.74 6.17 15.51
C ARG A 88 -12.32 6.57 15.14
N LEU A 89 -11.57 5.69 14.47
CA LEU A 89 -10.25 6.05 13.94
C LEU A 89 -10.34 7.09 12.83
N ALA A 90 -11.29 6.96 11.91
CA ALA A 90 -11.54 7.98 10.89
C ALA A 90 -11.87 9.34 11.53
N GLU A 91 -12.80 9.41 12.47
CA GLU A 91 -13.16 10.65 13.18
C GLU A 91 -11.98 11.27 13.95
N ALA A 92 -11.05 10.45 14.46
CA ALA A 92 -9.91 10.93 15.23
C ALA A 92 -8.71 11.38 14.37
N PHE A 93 -8.53 10.78 13.18
CA PHE A 93 -7.31 10.94 12.38
C PHE A 93 -7.55 11.40 10.94
N TRP A 94 -8.81 11.65 10.55
CA TRP A 94 -9.15 12.30 9.29
C TRP A 94 -9.67 13.73 9.52
N PRO A 95 -9.24 14.71 8.70
CA PRO A 95 -8.20 14.62 7.67
C PRO A 95 -6.81 14.24 8.21
N GLY A 96 -6.02 13.50 7.43
CA GLY A 96 -4.63 13.20 7.79
C GLY A 96 -4.03 11.91 7.23
N GLY A 97 -2.97 11.47 7.90
CA GLY A 97 -2.11 10.35 7.52
C GLY A 97 -2.67 8.95 7.79
N LEU A 98 -3.98 8.78 7.92
CA LEU A 98 -4.63 7.45 8.09
C LEU A 98 -5.21 6.96 6.77
N THR A 99 -5.08 5.67 6.49
CA THR A 99 -5.77 4.99 5.38
C THR A 99 -6.45 3.74 5.91
N LEU A 100 -7.73 3.55 5.57
CA LEU A 100 -8.54 2.42 6.02
C LEU A 100 -8.88 1.52 4.83
N ILE A 101 -8.51 0.24 4.90
CA ILE A 101 -8.98 -0.79 3.96
C ILE A 101 -10.32 -1.32 4.48
N LEU A 102 -11.34 -1.21 3.64
CA LEU A 102 -12.73 -1.53 3.95
C LEU A 102 -13.31 -2.43 2.85
N HIS A 103 -14.42 -3.10 3.12
CA HIS A 103 -15.19 -3.76 2.06
C HIS A 103 -15.77 -2.70 1.12
N ALA A 104 -15.52 -2.84 -0.18
CA ALA A 104 -16.02 -1.90 -1.17
C ALA A 104 -17.53 -2.04 -1.32
N GLN A 105 -18.22 -0.91 -1.54
CA GLN A 105 -19.66 -0.91 -1.79
C GLN A 105 -19.97 -1.70 -3.08
N PRO A 106 -20.72 -2.82 -3.03
CA PRO A 106 -20.90 -3.72 -4.18
C PRO A 106 -21.65 -3.10 -5.37
N SER A 107 -22.42 -2.04 -5.13
CA SER A 107 -23.16 -1.32 -6.17
C SER A 107 -22.30 -0.37 -6.99
N LEU A 108 -21.03 -0.15 -6.61
CA LEU A 108 -20.11 0.70 -7.36
C LEU A 108 -19.40 -0.11 -8.44
N ASP A 109 -19.53 0.35 -9.67
CA ASP A 109 -18.77 -0.17 -10.81
C ASP A 109 -17.49 0.65 -10.96
N TRP A 110 -16.43 0.20 -10.29
CA TRP A 110 -15.09 0.78 -10.37
C TRP A 110 -14.05 -0.32 -10.54
N ASP A 111 -12.96 0.02 -11.21
CA ASP A 111 -11.84 -0.89 -11.44
C ASP A 111 -10.54 -0.25 -10.98
N LEU A 112 -10.24 -0.44 -9.70
CA LEU A 112 -9.02 0.05 -9.05
C LEU A 112 -7.83 -0.92 -9.21
N GLY A 113 -8.01 -2.05 -9.90
CA GLY A 113 -7.07 -3.17 -9.93
C GLY A 113 -7.58 -4.40 -9.14
N GLU A 114 -6.66 -5.27 -8.72
CA GLU A 114 -6.98 -6.49 -7.98
C GLU A 114 -7.21 -6.18 -6.49
N THR A 115 -8.39 -5.66 -6.16
CA THR A 115 -8.72 -5.24 -4.77
C THR A 115 -9.31 -6.35 -3.90
N LYS A 116 -9.70 -7.49 -4.50
CA LYS A 116 -10.39 -8.59 -3.80
C LYS A 116 -11.66 -8.15 -3.04
N GLY A 117 -12.41 -7.21 -3.62
CA GLY A 117 -13.65 -6.70 -3.03
C GLY A 117 -13.44 -5.64 -1.95
N THR A 118 -12.21 -5.15 -1.77
CA THR A 118 -11.89 -4.10 -0.80
C THR A 118 -11.62 -2.75 -1.45
N VAL A 119 -11.57 -1.69 -0.66
CA VAL A 119 -11.08 -0.37 -1.05
C VAL A 119 -10.30 0.25 0.09
N ALA A 120 -9.17 0.88 -0.22
CA ALA A 120 -8.43 1.71 0.74
C ALA A 120 -8.88 3.17 0.61
N LEU A 121 -9.45 3.76 1.66
CA LEU A 121 -9.93 5.15 1.69
C LEU A 121 -9.03 6.03 2.56
N ARG A 122 -8.88 7.31 2.18
CA ARG A 122 -8.20 8.33 2.99
C ARG A 122 -8.78 9.72 2.74
N LEU A 123 -8.95 10.51 3.81
CA LEU A 123 -9.20 11.94 3.72
C LEU A 123 -7.86 12.67 3.96
N PRO A 124 -7.20 13.24 2.93
CA PRO A 124 -5.88 13.90 3.10
C PRO A 124 -5.99 15.23 3.83
N ASP A 125 -4.98 15.63 4.61
CA ASP A 125 -4.95 16.93 5.30
C ASP A 125 -4.15 17.97 4.50
N ASP A 126 -4.63 18.30 3.30
CA ASP A 126 -3.99 19.28 2.42
C ASP A 126 -5.05 20.10 1.70
N ASP A 127 -4.99 21.43 1.85
CA ASP A 127 -6.01 22.34 1.32
C ASP A 127 -6.15 22.25 -0.21
N VAL A 128 -5.05 22.08 -0.95
CA VAL A 128 -5.09 21.98 -2.42
C VAL A 128 -5.68 20.64 -2.84
N ALA A 129 -5.33 19.56 -2.13
CA ALA A 129 -5.96 18.26 -2.35
C ALA A 129 -7.46 18.29 -2.05
N GLN A 130 -7.87 18.92 -0.95
CA GLN A 130 -9.28 19.03 -0.53
C GLN A 130 -10.11 19.84 -1.51
N ASP A 131 -9.58 20.96 -2.01
CA ASP A 131 -10.24 21.74 -3.06
C ASP A 131 -10.46 20.92 -4.32
N LEU A 132 -9.43 20.20 -4.77
CA LEU A 132 -9.53 19.37 -5.96
C LEU A 132 -10.57 18.25 -5.76
N LEU A 133 -10.50 17.53 -4.64
CA LEU A 133 -11.45 16.47 -4.29
C LEU A 133 -12.89 16.97 -4.18
N THR A 134 -13.07 18.22 -3.71
CA THR A 134 -14.39 18.86 -3.68
C THR A 134 -14.93 19.10 -5.10
N LEU A 135 -14.06 19.45 -6.05
CA LEU A 135 -14.44 19.71 -7.45
C LEU A 135 -14.64 18.44 -8.28
N THR A 136 -13.90 17.37 -8.00
CA THR A 136 -13.88 16.14 -8.80
C THR A 136 -14.65 14.99 -8.17
N GLY A 137 -14.82 15.00 -6.85
CA GLY A 137 -15.14 13.80 -6.09
C GLY A 137 -13.92 12.90 -5.86
N PRO A 138 -14.15 11.63 -5.47
CA PRO A 138 -13.10 10.69 -5.11
C PRO A 138 -12.08 10.44 -6.23
N LEU A 139 -10.80 10.43 -5.87
CA LEU A 139 -9.70 10.18 -6.81
C LEU A 139 -8.89 8.96 -6.37
N ALA A 140 -8.56 8.09 -7.32
CA ALA A 140 -7.54 7.05 -7.11
C ALA A 140 -6.18 7.74 -7.11
N VAL A 141 -5.43 7.65 -6.01
CA VAL A 141 -4.14 8.35 -5.85
C VAL A 141 -3.08 7.39 -5.35
N SER A 142 -1.90 7.48 -5.96
CA SER A 142 -0.68 6.85 -5.43
C SER A 142 0.43 7.89 -5.37
N SER A 143 1.49 7.66 -4.60
CA SER A 143 2.66 8.54 -4.56
C SER A 143 3.16 8.90 -5.97
N ALA A 144 3.60 10.14 -6.19
CA ALA A 144 4.00 10.64 -7.51
C ALA A 144 5.45 10.26 -7.86
N ASN A 145 5.71 8.96 -7.97
CA ASN A 145 7.03 8.41 -8.27
C ASN A 145 6.92 7.14 -9.13
N ARG A 146 7.99 6.83 -9.87
CA ARG A 146 8.12 5.51 -10.52
C ARG A 146 8.37 4.43 -9.46
N THR A 147 7.90 3.21 -9.73
CA THR A 147 8.09 2.09 -8.81
C THR A 147 9.58 1.88 -8.51
N GLY A 148 9.91 1.79 -7.22
CA GLY A 148 11.28 1.64 -6.73
C GLY A 148 12.07 2.96 -6.54
N GLN A 149 11.52 4.11 -6.94
CA GLN A 149 12.14 5.43 -6.72
C GLN A 149 11.61 6.10 -5.46
N ALA A 150 12.31 7.13 -4.98
CA ALA A 150 11.86 7.94 -3.85
C ALA A 150 10.52 8.64 -4.15
N ALA A 151 9.65 8.75 -3.15
CA ALA A 151 8.41 9.50 -3.27
C ALA A 151 8.71 11.00 -3.50
N ALA A 152 7.98 11.63 -4.41
CA ALA A 152 8.15 13.05 -4.70
C ALA A 152 7.68 13.91 -3.53
N GLN A 153 8.49 14.91 -3.17
CA GLN A 153 8.20 15.88 -2.11
C GLN A 153 7.89 17.27 -2.67
N SER A 154 8.07 17.49 -3.97
CA SER A 154 7.65 18.67 -4.73
C SER A 154 7.01 18.25 -6.06
N ALA A 155 6.31 19.17 -6.74
CA ALA A 155 5.81 18.88 -8.09
C ALA A 155 6.96 18.74 -9.08
N ALA A 156 8.08 19.45 -8.87
CA ALA A 156 9.30 19.30 -9.67
C ALA A 156 9.90 17.88 -9.56
N ASP A 157 9.95 17.29 -8.36
CA ASP A 157 10.41 15.90 -8.18
C ASP A 157 9.51 14.90 -8.90
N ALA A 158 8.20 15.16 -8.89
CA ALA A 158 7.21 14.35 -9.59
C ALA A 158 7.37 14.48 -11.11
N GLU A 159 7.56 15.69 -11.62
CA GLU A 159 7.72 15.98 -13.05
C GLU A 159 8.97 15.31 -13.61
N ALA A 160 10.07 15.32 -12.86
CA ALA A 160 11.31 14.63 -13.23
C ALA A 160 11.12 13.11 -13.42
N GLN A 161 10.09 12.51 -12.80
CA GLN A 161 9.81 11.08 -12.87
C GLN A 161 8.66 10.72 -13.83
N LEU A 162 7.64 11.58 -13.93
CA LEU A 162 6.37 11.28 -14.60
C LEU A 162 6.17 12.07 -15.90
N ALA A 163 6.77 13.26 -16.00
CA ALA A 163 6.77 14.16 -17.15
C ALA A 163 5.42 14.17 -17.90
N GLU A 164 5.46 13.80 -19.18
CA GLU A 164 4.35 13.77 -20.15
C GLU A 164 3.23 12.77 -19.83
N SER A 165 3.40 11.91 -18.82
CA SER A 165 2.34 10.99 -18.36
C SER A 165 1.25 11.70 -17.55
N VAL A 166 1.48 12.97 -17.19
CA VAL A 166 0.61 13.78 -16.34
C VAL A 166 0.31 15.09 -17.05
N GLU A 167 -0.97 15.48 -17.07
CA GLU A 167 -1.42 16.70 -17.75
C GLU A 167 -1.18 17.95 -16.90
N VAL A 168 -1.45 17.87 -15.59
CA VAL A 168 -1.42 19.00 -14.67
C VAL A 168 -0.60 18.67 -13.42
N TYR A 169 0.30 19.57 -13.05
CA TYR A 169 1.06 19.53 -11.80
C TYR A 169 0.62 20.71 -10.93
N LEU A 170 0.09 20.42 -9.74
CA LEU A 170 -0.28 21.42 -8.75
C LEU A 170 0.89 21.57 -7.77
N GLU A 171 1.71 22.60 -7.91
CA GLU A 171 2.85 22.88 -7.02
C GLU A 171 2.36 23.66 -5.79
N ALA A 172 2.64 23.17 -4.59
CA ALA A 172 2.20 23.80 -3.35
C ALA A 172 3.28 23.79 -2.26
N GLY A 173 4.55 23.79 -2.68
CA GLY A 173 5.72 23.70 -1.81
C GLY A 173 6.07 22.25 -1.44
N HIS A 174 7.11 22.13 -0.60
CA HIS A 174 7.64 20.85 -0.16
C HIS A 174 6.64 20.07 0.72
N ARG A 175 6.70 18.74 0.71
CA ARG A 175 5.95 17.83 1.59
C ARG A 175 6.85 16.84 2.34
N PRO A 176 6.58 16.55 3.63
CA PRO A 176 5.57 17.19 4.47
C PRO A 176 5.90 18.67 4.73
N VAL A 177 4.90 19.45 5.15
CA VAL A 177 5.06 20.88 5.45
C VAL A 177 5.97 21.07 6.68
N GLU A 178 5.82 20.20 7.67
CA GLU A 178 6.65 20.16 8.88
C GLU A 178 7.47 18.88 8.96
N GLY A 179 8.71 19.00 9.42
CA GLY A 179 9.64 17.89 9.53
C GLY A 179 10.32 17.51 8.20
N ASN A 180 11.20 16.52 8.27
CA ASN A 180 12.04 16.11 7.14
C ASN A 180 11.72 14.68 6.65
N GLY A 181 10.82 13.97 7.34
CA GLY A 181 10.45 12.59 7.01
C GLY A 181 9.18 12.53 6.19
N ALA A 182 9.27 12.15 4.93
CA ALA A 182 8.13 11.79 4.08
C ALA A 182 7.52 10.44 4.51
N GLU A 183 7.03 10.36 5.74
CA GLU A 183 6.38 9.16 6.24
C GLU A 183 5.07 8.95 5.47
N PRO A 184 4.84 7.77 4.89
CA PRO A 184 3.60 7.48 4.20
C PRO A 184 2.45 7.38 5.22
N SER A 185 1.20 7.35 4.74
CA SER A 185 0.06 7.12 5.61
C SER A 185 0.15 5.75 6.32
N THR A 186 -0.30 5.69 7.57
CA THR A 186 -0.54 4.42 8.26
C THR A 186 -1.74 3.74 7.61
N ILE A 187 -1.62 2.46 7.26
CA ILE A 187 -2.71 1.68 6.65
C ILE A 187 -3.21 0.65 7.65
N ILE A 188 -4.52 0.63 7.87
CA ILE A 188 -5.21 -0.34 8.71
C ILE A 188 -6.16 -1.17 7.84
N ASP A 189 -6.08 -2.48 7.99
CA ASP A 189 -7.13 -3.40 7.55
C ASP A 189 -8.29 -3.36 8.55
N ALA A 190 -9.43 -2.87 8.07
CA ALA A 190 -10.68 -2.77 8.80
C ALA A 190 -11.78 -3.63 8.16
N THR A 191 -11.41 -4.66 7.40
CA THR A 191 -12.35 -5.63 6.81
C THR A 191 -12.83 -6.69 7.82
N ALA A 192 -12.18 -6.78 8.97
CA ALA A 192 -12.52 -7.64 10.10
C ALA A 192 -12.07 -7.01 11.43
N LEU A 193 -12.58 -7.56 12.54
CA LEU A 193 -12.12 -7.27 13.89
C LEU A 193 -11.28 -8.43 14.45
N PRO A 194 -10.26 -8.15 15.29
CA PRO A 194 -9.74 -6.82 15.62
C PRO A 194 -9.06 -6.14 14.41
N LEU A 195 -9.10 -4.81 14.39
CA LEU A 195 -8.45 -4.01 13.35
C LEU A 195 -6.94 -4.28 13.32
N ARG A 196 -6.32 -4.25 12.14
CA ARG A 196 -4.90 -4.61 12.00
C ARG A 196 -4.11 -3.57 11.22
N VAL A 197 -2.98 -3.14 11.77
CA VAL A 197 -2.01 -2.33 11.03
C VAL A 197 -1.33 -3.21 9.98
N VAL A 198 -1.49 -2.86 8.69
CA VAL A 198 -0.81 -3.53 7.57
C VAL A 198 0.41 -2.76 7.08
N ARG A 199 0.47 -1.45 7.35
CA ARG A 199 1.64 -0.61 7.10
C ARG A 199 1.76 0.46 8.17
N GLN A 200 2.89 0.47 8.87
CA GLN A 200 3.25 1.57 9.76
C GLN A 200 3.60 2.82 8.93
N GLY A 201 3.10 3.97 9.37
CA GLY A 201 3.32 5.28 8.74
C GLY A 201 3.21 6.39 9.77
N ALA A 202 2.73 7.56 9.32
CA ALA A 202 2.65 8.81 10.11
C ALA A 202 1.89 8.73 11.45
N ILE A 203 1.06 7.70 11.66
CA ILE A 203 0.32 7.48 12.92
C ILE A 203 0.84 6.20 13.58
N SER A 204 1.39 6.34 14.78
CA SER A 204 1.96 5.23 15.56
C SER A 204 0.88 4.27 16.09
N LEU A 205 1.25 3.01 16.35
CA LEU A 205 0.34 2.02 16.93
C LEU A 205 -0.17 2.47 18.31
N GLU A 206 0.66 3.12 19.11
CA GLU A 206 0.31 3.65 20.42
C GLU A 206 -0.81 4.70 20.29
N ARG A 207 -0.66 5.63 19.35
CA ARG A 207 -1.68 6.64 19.03
C ARG A 207 -2.99 6.00 18.57
N LEU A 208 -2.92 4.96 17.74
CA LEU A 208 -4.11 4.22 17.34
C LEU A 208 -4.80 3.57 18.54
N ARG A 209 -4.04 2.99 19.47
CA ARG A 209 -4.53 2.32 20.68
C ARG A 209 -5.13 3.28 21.72
N GLU A 210 -4.74 4.55 21.72
CA GLU A 210 -5.43 5.59 22.51
C GLU A 210 -6.91 5.72 22.13
N VAL A 211 -7.24 5.47 20.85
CA VAL A 211 -8.63 5.51 20.35
C VAL A 211 -9.23 4.11 20.37
N VAL A 212 -8.58 3.12 19.77
CA VAL A 212 -9.07 1.73 19.70
C VAL A 212 -8.02 0.80 20.34
N PRO A 213 -8.15 0.47 21.63
CA PRO A 213 -7.13 -0.30 22.37
C PRO A 213 -6.76 -1.65 21.76
N ASP A 214 -7.72 -2.32 21.12
CA ASP A 214 -7.56 -3.67 20.58
C ASP A 214 -6.95 -3.72 19.17
N VAL A 215 -6.50 -2.59 18.61
CA VAL A 215 -5.80 -2.59 17.31
C VAL A 215 -4.54 -3.45 17.42
N LEU A 216 -4.39 -4.39 16.48
CA LEU A 216 -3.23 -5.26 16.38
C LEU A 216 -2.13 -4.61 15.51
N GLY A 217 -0.89 -4.72 15.97
CA GLY A 217 0.28 -4.41 15.17
C GLY A 217 0.50 -5.40 14.03
N ALA A 218 1.48 -5.09 13.17
CA ALA A 218 1.89 -5.98 12.10
C ALA A 218 2.44 -7.30 12.69
N GLY A 219 1.83 -8.43 12.31
CA GLY A 219 2.23 -9.76 12.79
C GLY A 219 1.77 -10.12 14.21
N GLU A 220 1.04 -9.24 14.90
CA GLU A 220 0.52 -9.51 16.24
C GLU A 220 -0.70 -10.46 16.17
N GLN A 221 -0.76 -11.45 17.07
CA GLN A 221 -1.90 -12.33 17.22
C GLN A 221 -2.84 -11.78 18.29
N PRO A 222 -4.17 -11.89 18.12
CA PRO A 222 -5.11 -11.52 19.18
C PRO A 222 -4.83 -12.37 20.43
N ALA A 223 -4.83 -11.74 21.60
CA ALA A 223 -4.68 -12.43 22.87
C ALA A 223 -5.92 -13.32 23.11
N GLY A 224 -5.81 -14.61 22.80
CA GLY A 224 -6.92 -15.56 22.93
C GLY A 224 -6.75 -16.88 22.17
N GLU A 225 -5.91 -16.93 21.14
CA GLU A 225 -5.52 -18.19 20.48
C GLU A 225 -4.25 -18.74 21.12
N THR A 226 -4.35 -19.14 22.39
CA THR A 226 -3.44 -20.18 22.89
C THR A 226 -4.00 -21.48 22.32
N GLU A 227 -3.36 -22.03 21.29
CA GLU A 227 -3.59 -23.43 20.92
C GLU A 227 -3.57 -24.27 22.21
N PRO A 228 -4.54 -25.16 22.46
CA PRO A 228 -4.40 -26.09 23.56
C PRO A 228 -3.13 -26.89 23.28
N ALA A 229 -2.12 -26.67 24.11
CA ALA A 229 -0.92 -27.48 24.13
C ALA A 229 -1.37 -28.95 24.17
N ALA A 230 -1.01 -29.69 23.13
CA ALA A 230 -1.25 -31.12 23.07
C ALA A 230 -0.82 -31.73 24.41
N GLU A 231 -1.77 -32.31 25.12
CA GLU A 231 -1.54 -33.03 26.36
C GLU A 231 -0.49 -34.12 26.08
N ALA A 232 0.72 -33.90 26.58
CA ALA A 232 1.75 -34.92 26.61
C ALA A 232 1.33 -35.97 27.64
N GLU A 233 0.81 -37.08 27.16
CA GLU A 233 0.61 -38.31 27.92
C GLU A 233 1.93 -38.73 28.62
N PRO A 234 1.92 -39.04 29.92
CA PRO A 234 3.13 -39.39 30.65
C PRO A 234 3.58 -40.84 30.37
N ALA A 235 4.89 -41.02 30.42
CA ALA A 235 5.59 -42.27 30.20
C ALA A 235 5.12 -43.41 31.14
N GLY A 236 4.81 -44.57 30.55
CA GLY A 236 4.62 -45.84 31.26
C GLY A 236 5.89 -46.70 31.24
N GLU A 237 6.29 -47.15 32.41
CA GLU A 237 7.42 -48.04 32.74
C GLU A 237 7.42 -49.39 31.99
N GLN A 238 8.63 -49.88 31.68
CA GLN A 238 8.93 -51.25 31.22
C GLN A 238 8.90 -52.27 32.38
N PRO A 239 8.85 -53.58 32.08
CA PRO A 239 10.06 -54.38 32.35
C PRO A 239 10.45 -55.48 31.33
N ALA A 240 11.76 -55.75 31.35
CA ALA A 240 12.63 -56.88 30.91
C ALA A 240 12.01 -58.32 30.84
N ALA A 241 12.54 -59.36 30.17
CA ALA A 241 13.75 -59.66 29.36
C ALA A 241 13.64 -61.09 28.72
N GLU A 242 14.73 -61.51 28.02
CA GLU A 242 15.15 -62.87 27.56
C GLU A 242 14.71 -63.34 26.16
N ALA A 243 15.53 -63.98 25.30
CA ALA A 243 16.97 -64.21 25.17
C ALA A 243 17.26 -64.75 23.73
N GLU A 244 18.47 -64.49 23.22
CA GLU A 244 19.12 -64.93 21.96
C GLU A 244 19.36 -66.48 21.84
N PRO A 245 20.03 -67.09 20.80
CA PRO A 245 20.84 -66.52 19.68
C PRO A 245 20.72 -67.22 18.29
N ALA A 246 21.34 -66.65 17.23
CA ALA A 246 22.59 -67.16 16.62
C ALA A 246 22.80 -66.86 15.10
N ALA A 247 24.04 -66.41 14.82
CA ALA A 247 24.93 -66.71 13.67
C ALA A 247 25.06 -65.75 12.44
N VAL A 248 26.03 -64.82 12.59
CA VAL A 248 27.13 -64.28 11.73
C VAL A 248 27.64 -65.11 10.51
N PRO A 249 28.58 -64.60 9.64
CA PRO A 249 29.03 -63.21 9.32
C PRO A 249 29.36 -62.95 7.80
N ALA A 250 29.92 -61.75 7.52
CA ALA A 250 30.91 -61.34 6.47
C ALA A 250 30.40 -60.19 5.55
N ASP A 251 31.13 -59.15 5.15
CA ASP A 251 32.45 -58.57 5.47
C ASP A 251 32.54 -57.17 4.77
N ALA A 252 33.41 -56.30 5.31
CA ALA A 252 34.21 -55.23 4.69
C ALA A 252 33.60 -54.02 3.91
N ALA A 253 33.78 -52.85 4.55
CA ALA A 253 34.64 -51.73 4.13
C ALA A 253 34.18 -50.64 3.10
N THR A 254 34.05 -49.42 3.65
CA THR A 254 34.60 -48.12 3.21
C THR A 254 34.28 -47.51 1.84
N GLY A 255 33.84 -46.23 1.88
CA GLY A 255 34.59 -45.15 1.22
C GLY A 255 33.93 -44.41 0.05
N GLU A 256 33.54 -43.16 0.36
CA GLU A 256 33.63 -41.96 -0.48
C GLU A 256 32.76 -41.73 -1.74
N THR A 257 32.19 -40.52 -1.71
CA THR A 257 31.50 -39.71 -2.71
C THR A 257 32.32 -39.47 -3.98
N PRO A 258 31.66 -39.21 -5.12
CA PRO A 258 32.20 -38.24 -6.06
C PRO A 258 31.20 -37.14 -6.44
N GLY A 259 31.68 -35.90 -6.35
CA GLY A 259 31.04 -34.72 -6.93
C GLY A 259 31.07 -34.74 -8.46
N HIS A 260 30.03 -34.17 -9.05
CA HIS A 260 29.85 -34.05 -10.49
C HIS A 260 30.26 -32.62 -10.91
N THR A 261 31.37 -32.49 -11.63
CA THR A 261 31.76 -31.28 -12.37
C THR A 261 31.80 -31.63 -13.86
N VAL A 262 30.98 -30.93 -14.65
CA VAL A 262 30.94 -31.00 -16.12
C VAL A 262 31.87 -29.92 -16.70
N PRO A 263 32.60 -30.19 -17.80
CA PRO A 263 33.63 -29.29 -18.33
C PRO A 263 33.09 -28.34 -19.42
N THR A 264 33.71 -27.17 -19.56
CA THR A 264 33.71 -26.38 -20.80
C THR A 264 35.14 -25.95 -21.10
N ALA A 265 35.64 -26.34 -22.27
CA ALA A 265 36.97 -25.99 -22.76
C ALA A 265 36.90 -25.45 -24.19
N SER A 266 37.94 -24.68 -24.52
CA SER A 266 38.34 -24.08 -25.81
C SER A 266 37.66 -22.75 -26.17
N ASP A 267 38.29 -21.56 -26.11
CA ASP A 267 39.69 -21.16 -26.47
C ASP A 267 39.93 -21.41 -27.98
N ASP A 268 40.33 -20.50 -28.87
CA ASP A 268 40.88 -19.12 -28.80
C ASP A 268 40.81 -18.56 -30.28
N PRO A 269 41.55 -17.52 -30.78
CA PRO A 269 41.05 -16.50 -31.73
C PRO A 269 41.91 -16.48 -33.04
N PRO A 270 42.41 -15.34 -33.57
CA PRO A 270 41.77 -14.16 -34.21
C PRO A 270 42.11 -14.03 -35.72
N ARG A 271 41.63 -12.95 -36.35
CA ARG A 271 42.10 -12.16 -37.54
C ARG A 271 40.89 -11.83 -38.41
N ASN A 272 40.70 -10.64 -38.96
CA ASN A 272 41.63 -9.59 -39.40
C ASN A 272 40.90 -8.24 -39.40
#